data_AF-A0A2E8VUM6-F1
#
_entry.id   AF-A0A2E8VUM6-F1
#
_cell.length_a   1.000
_cell.length_b   1.000
_cell.length_c   1.000
_cell.angle_alpha   90.00
_cell.angle_beta   90.00
_cell.angle_gamma   90.00
#
_symmetry.space_group_name_H-M   'P 1'
#
loop_
_entity.id
_entity.type
_entity.pdbx_description
1 polymer ?
#
loop_
_entity_poly.entity_id
_entity_poly.type
_entity_poly.pdbx_seq_one_letter_code
_entity_poly.pdbx_strand_id
1 'polypeptide(L)'
;MFVATLAWATVACHVAWVGGLSFASLRWLVLLSLPLAGLLVWRWWRAGHAGDTDATSPLTSCVVVLLCVGAAFLALAGHRPDGDDAFYAAMALAPLEYPDVPLRDIVGSYWKSQYGMTSVETLRALFAHTTQAPLLEVFYLWFPACMAMLLVLANYELLRAWNAPLALLGLLATLAVFLLWAETHRTHSNFGLLRLFQGKAVLLSVMVPLLTACAWRAVRNADEPRGRLPAALIASMGLSPTGLVVPLLLVGLIFAAAAFAEPRAHWRKTVLAYVVRMAALAWYPAVVAVIVISPKSGAAVRASGENSLVVSNAIGDNLALVFGPEPRSLLILASVPLLALCVSPSMRRPVLIWSGLVVLCLFNPWSSAVFRELIADSMAWRLWWALPLPAMAGLVAAAAAVTLGRAGRSVPSGAVGQVLPALVLALVVGGFAALPGTRLVSAANHAGLRWPPEPKLVEKHRMPHRHYRTPLVVLGSRVCSPHSGRCH
;
A
#
# COMPACT_ATOMS: atom_id res chain seq x y z
N MET A 1 -5.70 -15.10 -0.32
CA MET A 1 -4.62 -15.99 -0.79
C MET A 1 -3.35 -15.21 -1.06
N PHE A 2 -3.34 -14.28 -2.02
CA PHE A 2 -2.17 -13.46 -2.39
C PHE A 2 -1.40 -12.87 -1.19
N VAL A 3 -2.09 -12.19 -0.26
CA VAL A 3 -1.47 -11.52 0.90
C VAL A 3 -0.73 -12.51 1.80
N ALA A 4 -1.26 -13.72 1.97
CA ALA A 4 -0.61 -14.72 2.79
C ALA A 4 0.61 -15.35 2.08
N THR A 5 0.56 -15.49 0.75
CA THR A 5 1.73 -15.85 -0.06
C THR A 5 2.82 -14.78 0.06
N LEU A 6 2.46 -13.50 -0.01
CA LEU A 6 3.40 -12.40 0.18
C LEU A 6 3.98 -12.39 1.61
N ALA A 7 3.16 -12.64 2.61
CA ALA A 7 3.61 -12.76 4.00
C ALA A 7 4.63 -13.89 4.18
N TRP A 8 4.33 -15.08 3.66
CA TRP A 8 5.23 -16.21 3.67
C TRP A 8 6.56 -15.89 2.98
N ALA A 9 6.48 -15.29 1.80
CA ALA A 9 7.63 -14.89 1.03
C ALA A 9 8.51 -13.87 1.76
N THR A 10 7.91 -12.92 2.47
CA THR A 10 8.63 -11.99 3.36
C THR A 10 9.36 -12.74 4.47
N VAL A 11 8.69 -13.69 5.14
CA VAL A 11 9.34 -14.51 6.19
C VAL A 11 10.52 -15.28 5.62
N ALA A 12 10.36 -15.93 4.46
CA ALA A 12 11.43 -16.66 3.81
C ALA A 12 12.62 -15.75 3.46
N CYS A 13 12.37 -14.55 2.95
CA CYS A 13 13.42 -13.57 2.68
C CYS A 13 14.15 -13.13 3.95
N HIS A 14 13.42 -12.86 5.05
CA HIS A 14 14.04 -12.51 6.32
C HIS A 14 14.85 -13.67 6.91
N VAL A 15 14.35 -14.91 6.83
CA VAL A 15 15.11 -16.09 7.27
C VAL A 15 16.39 -16.24 6.43
N ALA A 16 16.29 -16.09 5.11
CA ALA A 16 17.45 -16.14 4.23
C ALA A 16 18.46 -15.03 4.52
N TRP A 17 17.97 -13.81 4.77
CA TRP A 17 18.79 -12.68 5.17
C TRP A 17 19.58 -12.97 6.46
N VAL A 18 18.87 -13.36 7.52
CA VAL A 18 19.45 -13.58 8.84
C VAL A 18 20.38 -14.79 8.84
N GLY A 19 19.99 -15.87 8.15
CA GLY A 19 20.79 -17.08 8.01
C GLY A 19 21.99 -16.94 7.06
N GLY A 20 22.16 -15.80 6.39
CA GLY A 20 23.23 -15.62 5.39
C GLY A 20 23.05 -16.52 4.17
N LEU A 21 21.81 -16.88 3.82
CA LEU A 21 21.51 -17.67 2.65
C LEU A 21 21.61 -16.81 1.38
N SER A 22 22.11 -17.43 0.31
CA SER A 22 22.18 -16.83 -1.02
C SER A 22 20.82 -16.84 -1.72
N PHE A 23 20.70 -16.07 -2.81
CA PHE A 23 19.49 -16.10 -3.64
C PHE A 23 19.22 -17.50 -4.22
N ALA A 24 20.27 -18.23 -4.61
CA ALA A 24 20.19 -19.62 -5.07
C ALA A 24 19.66 -20.60 -4.00
N SER A 25 19.82 -20.28 -2.72
CA SER A 25 19.23 -21.04 -1.61
C SER A 25 17.79 -20.62 -1.33
N LEU A 26 17.54 -19.30 -1.34
CA LEU A 26 16.20 -18.73 -1.14
C LEU A 26 15.20 -19.28 -2.15
N ARG A 27 15.59 -19.46 -3.42
CA ARG A 27 14.70 -20.02 -4.45
C ARG A 27 14.11 -21.36 -4.03
N TRP A 28 14.93 -22.25 -3.49
CA TRP A 28 14.49 -23.58 -3.05
C TRP A 28 13.65 -23.47 -1.79
N LEU A 29 14.04 -22.62 -0.85
CA LEU A 29 13.25 -22.36 0.35
C LEU A 29 11.83 -21.93 -0.01
N VAL A 30 11.67 -20.96 -0.92
CA VAL A 30 10.35 -20.47 -1.35
C VAL A 30 9.60 -21.56 -2.14
N LEU A 31 10.23 -22.17 -3.15
CA LEU A 31 9.55 -23.16 -4.00
C LEU A 31 9.08 -24.40 -3.22
N LEU A 32 9.90 -24.94 -2.32
CA LEU A 32 9.57 -26.12 -1.54
C LEU A 32 8.49 -25.85 -0.49
N SER A 33 8.37 -24.60 -0.05
CA SER A 33 7.40 -24.20 0.97
C SER A 33 6.09 -23.64 0.41
N LEU A 34 6.04 -23.29 -0.88
CA LEU A 34 4.82 -22.83 -1.56
C LEU A 34 3.65 -23.81 -1.43
N PRO A 35 3.81 -25.15 -1.55
CA PRO A 35 2.71 -26.10 -1.34
C PRO A 35 2.17 -26.06 0.09
N LEU A 36 3.06 -26.00 1.09
CA LEU A 36 2.67 -25.91 2.50
C LEU A 36 1.97 -24.58 2.79
N ALA A 37 2.52 -23.48 2.28
CA ALA A 37 1.88 -22.17 2.36
C ALA A 37 0.51 -22.18 1.69
N GLY A 38 0.40 -22.76 0.49
CA GLY A 38 -0.85 -22.94 -0.25
C GLY A 38 -1.90 -23.72 0.56
N LEU A 39 -1.49 -24.82 1.20
CA LEU A 39 -2.36 -25.62 2.07
C LEU A 39 -2.84 -24.83 3.29
N LEU A 40 -1.94 -24.12 3.98
CA LEU A 40 -2.30 -23.29 5.13
C LEU A 40 -3.28 -22.18 4.72
N VAL A 41 -3.00 -21.51 3.61
CA VAL A 41 -3.86 -20.47 3.05
C VAL A 41 -5.22 -21.01 2.64
N TRP A 42 -5.26 -22.20 2.04
CA TRP A 42 -6.51 -22.86 1.66
C TRP A 42 -7.34 -23.27 2.87
N ARG A 43 -6.71 -23.81 3.92
CA ARG A 43 -7.38 -24.11 5.19
C ARG A 43 -7.94 -22.85 5.84
N TRP A 44 -7.17 -21.76 5.85
CA TRP A 44 -7.63 -20.46 6.35
C TRP A 44 -8.77 -19.88 5.51
N TRP A 45 -8.69 -20.04 4.19
CA TRP A 45 -9.73 -19.60 3.26
C TRP A 45 -11.05 -20.34 3.50
N ARG A 46 -11.01 -21.67 3.61
CA ARG A 46 -12.20 -22.49 3.95
C ARG A 46 -12.80 -22.12 5.30
N ALA A 47 -11.96 -21.98 6.34
CA ALA A 47 -12.43 -21.62 7.68
C ALA A 47 -13.13 -20.25 7.70
N GLY A 48 -12.68 -19.30 6.86
CA GLY A 48 -13.28 -17.97 6.79
C GLY A 48 -14.53 -17.86 5.91
N HIS A 49 -14.79 -18.81 5.00
CA HIS A 49 -16.00 -18.80 4.14
C HIS A 49 -17.19 -19.50 4.78
N ALA A 50 -16.97 -20.28 5.84
CA ALA A 50 -18.06 -20.98 6.54
C ALA A 50 -19.04 -20.05 7.27
N GLY A 51 -18.76 -18.73 7.37
CA GLY A 51 -19.59 -17.76 8.08
C GLY A 51 -19.87 -16.44 7.35
N ASP A 52 -19.45 -16.28 6.09
CA ASP A 52 -19.69 -15.06 5.31
C ASP A 52 -20.89 -15.30 4.37
N THR A 53 -22.10 -15.02 4.86
CA THR A 53 -23.38 -15.24 4.15
C THR A 53 -23.80 -14.05 3.28
N ASP A 54 -22.98 -12.99 3.18
CA ASP A 54 -23.24 -11.87 2.29
C ASP A 54 -23.00 -12.27 0.83
N ALA A 55 -24.01 -12.90 0.23
CA ALA A 55 -24.02 -13.21 -1.20
C ALA A 55 -23.95 -11.89 -1.99
N THR A 56 -22.79 -11.62 -2.57
CA THR A 56 -22.62 -10.52 -3.52
C THR A 56 -23.39 -10.83 -4.79
N SER A 57 -24.17 -9.86 -5.28
CA SER A 57 -24.93 -10.07 -6.51
C SER A 57 -23.99 -10.31 -7.69
N PRO A 58 -24.34 -11.20 -8.66
CA PRO A 58 -23.50 -11.46 -9.82
C PRO A 58 -23.11 -10.19 -10.59
N LEU A 59 -24.03 -9.23 -10.69
CA LEU A 59 -23.78 -7.93 -11.30
C LEU A 59 -22.69 -7.14 -10.56
N THR A 60 -22.72 -7.11 -9.23
CA THR A 60 -21.68 -6.45 -8.42
C THR A 60 -20.31 -7.08 -8.67
N SER A 61 -20.26 -8.41 -8.70
CA SER A 61 -19.03 -9.14 -8.99
C SER A 61 -18.51 -8.83 -10.40
N CYS A 62 -19.37 -8.80 -11.42
CA CYS A 62 -19.00 -8.41 -12.77
C CYS A 62 -18.44 -6.98 -12.83
N VAL A 63 -19.11 -6.01 -12.17
CA VAL A 63 -18.63 -4.62 -12.14
C VAL A 63 -17.28 -4.52 -11.44
N VAL A 64 -17.07 -5.18 -10.31
CA VAL A 64 -15.78 -5.18 -9.61
C VAL A 64 -14.68 -5.78 -10.48
N VAL A 65 -14.95 -6.88 -11.21
CA VAL A 65 -13.99 -7.47 -12.16
C VAL A 65 -13.65 -6.49 -13.28
N LEU A 66 -14.65 -5.82 -13.86
CA LEU A 66 -14.40 -4.79 -14.88
C LEU A 66 -13.55 -3.63 -14.34
N LEU A 67 -13.78 -3.20 -13.11
CA LEU A 67 -12.97 -2.17 -12.45
C LEU A 67 -11.53 -2.65 -12.19
N CYS A 68 -11.34 -3.93 -11.81
CA CYS A 68 -10.01 -4.54 -11.68
C CYS A 68 -9.25 -4.49 -13.02
N VAL A 69 -9.91 -4.89 -14.12
CA VAL A 69 -9.32 -4.86 -15.47
C VAL A 69 -9.02 -3.42 -15.88
N GLY A 70 -9.94 -2.48 -15.63
CA GLY A 70 -9.73 -1.05 -15.92
C GLY A 70 -8.55 -0.46 -15.13
N ALA A 71 -8.43 -0.78 -13.84
CA ALA A 71 -7.30 -0.33 -13.02
C ALA A 71 -5.97 -0.94 -13.49
N ALA A 72 -5.96 -2.22 -13.86
CA ALA A 72 -4.79 -2.88 -14.44
C ALA A 72 -4.38 -2.23 -15.76
N PHE A 73 -5.34 -1.96 -16.66
CA PHE A 73 -5.09 -1.24 -17.90
C PHE A 73 -4.48 0.14 -17.64
N LEU A 74 -5.05 0.92 -16.71
CA LEU A 74 -4.52 2.24 -16.37
C LEU A 74 -3.11 2.17 -15.75
N ALA A 75 -2.82 1.17 -14.92
CA ALA A 75 -1.50 0.99 -14.34
C ALA A 75 -0.44 0.61 -15.40
N LEU A 76 -0.84 -0.15 -16.43
CA LEU A 76 0.00 -0.53 -17.56
C LEU A 76 0.21 0.63 -18.53
N ALA A 77 -0.87 1.27 -18.96
CA ALA A 77 -0.83 2.36 -19.93
C ALA A 77 -0.30 3.67 -19.33
N GLY A 78 -0.45 3.87 -18.02
CA GLY A 78 -0.01 5.08 -17.33
C GLY A 78 1.51 5.21 -17.30
N HIS A 79 2.04 6.23 -17.96
CA HIS A 79 3.46 6.51 -18.04
C HIS A 79 3.79 7.81 -17.31
N ARG A 80 4.60 7.70 -16.26
CA ARG A 80 5.14 8.82 -15.48
C ARG A 80 6.55 8.43 -15.02
N PRO A 81 7.61 9.01 -15.60
CA PRO A 81 8.97 8.75 -15.17
C PRO A 81 9.16 9.11 -13.69
N ASP A 82 9.82 8.25 -12.92
CA ASP A 82 10.06 8.46 -11.50
C ASP A 82 11.55 8.25 -11.19
N GLY A 83 12.09 9.10 -10.31
CA GLY A 83 13.51 9.07 -9.98
C GLY A 83 13.94 7.82 -9.21
N ASP A 84 13.00 7.16 -8.52
CA ASP A 84 13.27 5.97 -7.73
C ASP A 84 13.32 4.68 -8.58
N ASP A 85 13.00 4.74 -9.87
CA ASP A 85 12.88 3.57 -10.75
C ASP A 85 14.17 2.76 -10.83
N ALA A 86 15.27 3.43 -11.14
CA ALA A 86 16.57 2.79 -11.30
C ALA A 86 17.01 2.09 -10.00
N PHE A 87 16.71 2.70 -8.85
CA PHE A 87 17.01 2.15 -7.53
C PHE A 87 16.28 0.81 -7.29
N TYR A 88 14.95 0.78 -7.46
CA TYR A 88 14.18 -0.44 -7.21
C TYR A 88 14.41 -1.52 -8.27
N ALA A 89 14.65 -1.13 -9.53
CA ALA A 89 15.03 -2.06 -10.59
C ALA A 89 16.39 -2.71 -10.30
N ALA A 90 17.38 -1.93 -9.84
CA ALA A 90 18.70 -2.44 -9.46
C ALA A 90 18.62 -3.39 -8.25
N MET A 91 17.80 -3.08 -7.25
CA MET A 91 17.55 -3.99 -6.12
C MET A 91 16.96 -5.34 -6.56
N ALA A 92 16.11 -5.36 -7.59
CA ALA A 92 15.57 -6.60 -8.13
C ALA A 92 16.57 -7.33 -9.04
N LEU A 93 17.48 -6.62 -9.70
CA LEU A 93 18.49 -7.19 -10.58
C LEU A 93 19.65 -7.83 -9.81
N ALA A 94 20.09 -7.21 -8.71
CA ALA A 94 21.29 -7.64 -7.99
C ALA A 94 21.27 -9.11 -7.52
N PRO A 95 20.16 -9.67 -6.99
CA PRO A 95 20.10 -11.09 -6.65
C PRO A 95 20.26 -12.04 -7.84
N LEU A 96 19.96 -11.59 -9.06
CA LEU A 96 20.15 -12.38 -10.29
C LEU A 96 21.61 -12.35 -10.77
N GLU A 97 22.30 -11.23 -10.59
CA GLU A 97 23.71 -11.09 -10.96
C GLU A 97 24.64 -11.80 -9.97
N TYR A 98 24.27 -11.84 -8.68
CA TYR A 98 25.07 -12.44 -7.61
C TYR A 98 24.31 -13.57 -6.89
N PRO A 99 23.92 -14.66 -7.59
CA PRO A 99 23.01 -15.65 -7.04
C PRO A 99 23.59 -16.43 -5.84
N ASP A 100 24.92 -16.53 -5.76
CA ASP A 100 25.64 -17.28 -4.72
C ASP A 100 26.11 -16.40 -3.55
N VAL A 101 26.02 -15.08 -3.68
CA VAL A 101 26.36 -14.15 -2.59
C VAL A 101 25.21 -14.14 -1.58
N PRO A 102 25.49 -14.14 -0.25
CA PRO A 102 24.45 -14.00 0.76
C PRO A 102 23.61 -12.74 0.54
N LEU A 103 22.28 -12.85 0.65
CA LEU A 103 21.37 -11.73 0.38
C LEU A 103 21.69 -10.49 1.23
N ARG A 104 22.12 -10.72 2.47
CA ARG A 104 22.52 -9.65 3.40
C ARG A 104 23.72 -8.83 2.92
N ASP A 105 24.61 -9.44 2.15
CA ASP A 105 25.82 -8.80 1.65
C ASP A 105 25.53 -8.06 0.33
N ILE A 106 24.63 -8.58 -0.50
CA ILE A 106 24.15 -7.88 -1.71
C ILE A 106 23.48 -6.56 -1.34
N VAL A 107 22.59 -6.58 -0.34
CA VAL A 107 21.84 -5.38 0.01
C VAL A 107 22.59 -4.51 1.01
N GLY A 108 23.33 -5.10 1.95
CA GLY A 108 24.08 -4.38 2.98
C GLY A 108 25.34 -3.66 2.49
N SER A 109 25.95 -4.11 1.40
CA SER A 109 27.15 -3.46 0.82
C SER A 109 26.84 -2.28 -0.09
N TYR A 110 25.67 -2.29 -0.76
CA TYR A 110 25.33 -1.28 -1.77
C TYR A 110 24.15 -0.39 -1.38
N TRP A 111 23.36 -0.81 -0.38
CA TRP A 111 22.12 -0.12 0.00
C TRP A 111 22.01 0.03 1.51
N LYS A 112 21.06 0.88 1.94
CA LYS A 112 20.79 1.04 3.36
C LYS A 112 20.25 -0.27 3.93
N SER A 113 20.80 -0.68 5.08
CA SER A 113 20.39 -1.84 5.88
C SER A 113 18.87 -2.03 6.01
N GLN A 114 18.12 -0.94 6.11
CA GLN A 114 16.65 -0.95 6.18
C GLN A 114 15.96 -1.61 4.98
N TYR A 115 16.60 -1.63 3.80
CA TYR A 115 16.12 -2.35 2.61
C TYR A 115 16.36 -3.86 2.71
N GLY A 116 17.14 -4.34 3.68
CA GLY A 116 17.20 -5.77 4.00
C GLY A 116 15.88 -6.37 4.49
N MET A 117 14.94 -5.51 4.91
CA MET A 117 13.57 -5.90 5.27
C MET A 117 12.64 -6.01 4.05
N THR A 118 13.05 -5.51 2.88
CA THR A 118 12.20 -5.55 1.68
C THR A 118 12.37 -6.88 0.96
N SER A 119 11.26 -7.57 0.73
CA SER A 119 11.21 -8.86 0.04
C SER A 119 10.68 -8.72 -1.39
N VAL A 120 9.93 -7.67 -1.69
CA VAL A 120 9.18 -7.59 -2.96
C VAL A 120 10.07 -7.54 -4.19
N GLU A 121 11.21 -6.84 -4.14
CA GLU A 121 12.17 -6.79 -5.24
C GLU A 121 12.85 -8.15 -5.46
N THR A 122 13.29 -8.81 -4.38
CA THR A 122 13.82 -10.18 -4.41
C THR A 122 12.79 -11.18 -4.94
N LEU A 123 11.50 -10.98 -4.65
CA LEU A 123 10.44 -11.84 -5.16
C LEU A 123 10.17 -11.66 -6.65
N ARG A 124 10.29 -10.43 -7.16
CA ARG A 124 10.24 -10.19 -8.62
C ARG A 124 11.44 -10.84 -9.31
N ALA A 125 12.62 -10.75 -8.71
CA ALA A 125 13.81 -11.43 -9.19
C ALA A 125 13.59 -12.96 -9.24
N LEU A 126 13.09 -13.53 -8.14
CA LEU A 126 12.78 -14.95 -8.05
C LEU A 126 11.75 -15.36 -9.09
N PHE A 127 10.68 -14.59 -9.26
CA PHE A 127 9.65 -14.87 -10.26
C PHE A 127 10.20 -14.81 -11.69
N ALA A 128 10.99 -13.79 -12.03
CA ALA A 128 11.65 -13.67 -13.33
C ALA A 128 12.58 -14.86 -13.59
N HIS A 129 13.35 -15.27 -12.58
CA HIS A 129 14.25 -16.41 -12.66
C HIS A 129 13.51 -17.74 -12.82
N THR A 130 12.42 -17.99 -12.08
CA THR A 130 11.70 -19.27 -12.14
C THR A 130 10.86 -19.42 -13.40
N THR A 131 10.26 -18.33 -13.88
CA THR A 131 9.44 -18.32 -15.09
C THR A 131 10.25 -18.07 -16.37
N GLN A 132 11.54 -17.73 -16.25
CA GLN A 132 12.39 -17.25 -17.33
C GLN A 132 11.82 -16.00 -18.05
N ALA A 133 10.90 -15.28 -17.39
CA ALA A 133 10.35 -14.03 -17.91
C ALA A 133 11.37 -12.89 -17.78
N PRO A 134 11.41 -11.93 -18.72
CA PRO A 134 12.28 -10.77 -18.60
C PRO A 134 11.96 -9.97 -17.32
N LEU A 135 12.99 -9.64 -16.52
CA LEU A 135 12.81 -8.95 -15.24
C LEU A 135 12.00 -7.64 -15.38
N LEU A 136 12.26 -6.87 -16.44
CA LEU A 136 11.56 -5.61 -16.69
C LEU A 136 10.07 -5.81 -17.01
N GLU A 137 9.68 -6.93 -17.63
CA GLU A 137 8.27 -7.26 -17.85
C GLU A 137 7.58 -7.62 -16.53
N VAL A 138 8.24 -8.42 -15.70
CA VAL A 138 7.74 -8.73 -14.35
C VAL A 138 7.57 -7.44 -13.55
N PHE A 139 8.55 -6.54 -13.62
CA PHE A 139 8.61 -5.32 -12.83
C PHE A 139 7.63 -4.23 -13.29
N TYR A 140 7.49 -4.00 -14.59
CA TYR A 140 6.68 -2.91 -15.15
C TYR A 140 5.31 -3.33 -15.67
N LEU A 141 5.12 -4.62 -15.98
CA LEU A 141 3.87 -5.12 -16.55
C LEU A 141 3.12 -6.00 -15.55
N TRP A 142 3.68 -7.15 -15.18
CA TRP A 142 2.92 -8.17 -14.48
C TRP A 142 2.66 -7.75 -13.03
N PHE A 143 3.68 -7.23 -12.34
CA PHE A 143 3.53 -6.80 -10.96
C PHE A 143 2.55 -5.62 -10.82
N PRO A 144 2.68 -4.50 -11.56
CA PRO A 144 1.77 -3.36 -11.42
C PRO A 144 0.33 -3.71 -11.81
N ALA A 145 0.12 -4.53 -12.84
CA ALA A 145 -1.22 -5.01 -13.21
C ALA A 145 -1.88 -5.80 -12.07
N CYS A 146 -1.15 -6.76 -11.49
CA CYS A 146 -1.62 -7.52 -10.34
C CYS A 146 -1.93 -6.63 -9.13
N MET A 147 -1.05 -5.67 -8.82
CA MET A 147 -1.26 -4.77 -7.68
C MET A 147 -2.43 -3.80 -7.92
N ALA A 148 -2.68 -3.39 -9.16
CA ALA A 148 -3.82 -2.54 -9.49
C ALA A 148 -5.16 -3.27 -9.30
N MET A 149 -5.23 -4.55 -9.68
CA MET A 149 -6.40 -5.38 -9.37
C MET A 149 -6.59 -5.50 -7.86
N LEU A 150 -5.51 -5.74 -7.11
CA LEU A 150 -5.58 -5.82 -5.65
C LEU A 150 -5.95 -4.49 -4.99
N LEU A 151 -5.57 -3.34 -5.55
CA LEU A 151 -6.02 -2.03 -5.09
C LEU A 151 -7.55 -1.95 -5.11
N VAL A 152 -8.17 -2.32 -6.23
CA VAL A 152 -9.63 -2.31 -6.37
C VAL A 152 -10.28 -3.22 -5.32
N LEU A 153 -9.77 -4.46 -5.19
CA LEU A 153 -10.31 -5.43 -4.24
C LEU A 153 -10.12 -5.00 -2.78
N ALA A 154 -8.95 -4.46 -2.42
CA ALA A 154 -8.66 -4.01 -1.07
C ALA A 154 -9.54 -2.84 -0.64
N ASN A 155 -9.76 -1.88 -1.55
CA ASN A 155 -10.66 -0.75 -1.28
C ASN A 155 -12.12 -1.22 -1.22
N TYR A 156 -12.55 -2.14 -2.08
CA TYR A 156 -13.88 -2.73 -2.01
C TYR A 156 -14.13 -3.45 -0.67
N GLU A 157 -13.17 -4.24 -0.21
CA GLU A 157 -13.26 -4.95 1.07
C GLU A 157 -13.30 -3.99 2.27
N LEU A 158 -12.53 -2.90 2.23
CA LEU A 158 -12.60 -1.83 3.23
C LEU A 158 -13.97 -1.16 3.26
N LEU A 159 -14.48 -0.77 2.08
CA LEU A 159 -15.77 -0.12 1.97
C LEU A 159 -16.90 -1.04 2.45
N ARG A 160 -16.84 -2.34 2.16
CA ARG A 160 -17.74 -3.35 2.73
C ARG A 160 -17.65 -3.42 4.25
N ALA A 161 -16.42 -3.38 4.79
CA ALA A 161 -16.24 -3.35 6.24
C ALA A 161 -16.90 -2.11 6.84
N TRP A 162 -16.78 -0.92 6.25
CA TRP A 162 -17.41 0.28 6.79
C TRP A 162 -18.93 0.37 6.58
N ASN A 163 -19.40 0.07 5.37
CA ASN A 163 -20.81 0.16 4.98
C ASN A 163 -21.08 -0.68 3.72
N ALA A 164 -21.42 -1.96 3.91
CA ALA A 164 -21.70 -2.90 2.80
C ALA A 164 -22.71 -2.39 1.76
N PRO A 165 -23.88 -1.81 2.13
CA PRO A 165 -24.83 -1.23 1.18
C PRO A 165 -24.25 -0.18 0.23
N LEU A 166 -23.25 0.60 0.67
CA LEU A 166 -22.64 1.65 -0.14
C LEU A 166 -21.33 1.23 -0.79
N ALA A 167 -20.88 -0.03 -0.62
CA ALA A 167 -19.52 -0.42 -0.95
C ALA A 167 -19.18 -0.29 -2.44
N LEU A 168 -20.06 -0.77 -3.34
CA LEU A 168 -19.83 -0.66 -4.78
C LEU A 168 -19.79 0.80 -5.23
N LEU A 169 -20.70 1.60 -4.69
CA LEU A 169 -20.81 3.00 -5.04
C LEU A 169 -19.63 3.83 -4.51
N GLY A 170 -19.24 3.56 -3.28
CA GLY A 170 -18.03 4.10 -2.67
C GLY A 170 -16.79 3.71 -3.46
N LEU A 171 -16.74 2.50 -4.05
CA LEU A 171 -15.61 2.04 -4.84
C LEU A 171 -15.50 2.83 -6.15
N LEU A 172 -16.61 3.04 -6.86
CA LEU A 172 -16.64 3.88 -8.05
C LEU A 172 -16.17 5.31 -7.74
N ALA A 173 -16.67 5.89 -6.65
CA ALA A 173 -16.25 7.21 -6.19
C ALA A 173 -14.77 7.23 -5.76
N THR A 174 -14.28 6.18 -5.11
CA THR A 174 -12.86 6.03 -4.72
C THR A 174 -11.96 6.03 -5.96
N LEU A 175 -12.31 5.26 -6.99
CA LEU A 175 -11.56 5.22 -8.24
C LEU A 175 -11.62 6.56 -8.98
N ALA A 176 -12.76 7.27 -8.93
CA ALA A 176 -12.83 8.63 -9.44
C ALA A 176 -11.89 9.58 -8.69
N VAL A 177 -11.78 9.48 -7.36
CA VAL A 177 -10.80 10.25 -6.58
C VAL A 177 -9.36 9.92 -7.01
N PHE A 178 -9.05 8.63 -7.22
CA PHE A 178 -7.75 8.21 -7.77
C PHE A 178 -7.43 8.85 -9.14
N LEU A 179 -8.43 9.10 -9.98
CA LEU A 179 -8.23 9.73 -11.29
C LEU A 179 -8.13 11.26 -11.21
N LEU A 180 -8.81 11.87 -10.22
CA LEU A 180 -9.01 13.31 -10.15
C LEU A 180 -8.09 14.02 -9.13
N TRP A 181 -7.43 13.31 -8.22
CA TRP A 181 -6.60 13.92 -7.18
C TRP A 181 -5.13 13.50 -7.30
N ALA A 182 -4.35 14.16 -8.15
CA ALA A 182 -2.92 13.83 -8.35
C ALA A 182 -2.01 15.07 -8.28
N GLU A 183 -2.31 15.99 -7.34
CA GLU A 183 -1.63 17.29 -7.17
C GLU A 183 -0.12 17.18 -7.00
N THR A 184 0.33 16.24 -6.18
CA THR A 184 1.76 16.01 -5.94
C THR A 184 2.15 14.59 -6.30
N HIS A 185 3.44 14.39 -6.60
CA HIS A 185 4.00 13.06 -6.80
C HIS A 185 3.89 12.12 -5.58
N ARG A 186 3.55 12.64 -4.40
CA ARG A 186 3.37 11.89 -3.15
C ARG A 186 1.89 11.70 -2.75
N THR A 187 0.96 12.20 -3.56
CA THR A 187 -0.47 11.91 -3.40
C THR A 187 -0.76 10.41 -3.50
N HIS A 188 -1.83 9.98 -2.83
CA HIS A 188 -2.28 8.58 -2.85
C HIS A 188 -2.53 8.10 -4.29
N SER A 189 -3.02 8.98 -5.15
CA SER A 189 -3.37 8.63 -6.52
C SER A 189 -2.17 8.32 -7.40
N ASN A 190 -1.12 9.15 -7.31
CA ASN A 190 0.12 8.91 -8.01
C ASN A 190 0.76 7.58 -7.57
N PHE A 191 0.76 7.31 -6.26
CA PHE A 191 1.21 6.02 -5.74
C PHE A 191 0.33 4.86 -6.23
N GLY A 192 -0.99 4.99 -6.12
CA GLY A 192 -1.91 3.88 -6.34
C GLY A 192 -2.12 3.47 -7.78
N LEU A 193 -1.75 4.26 -8.79
CA LEU A 193 -1.93 3.85 -10.19
C LEU A 193 -0.67 4.01 -11.04
N LEU A 194 0.08 5.09 -10.87
CA LEU A 194 1.24 5.35 -11.73
C LEU A 194 2.53 4.72 -11.19
N ARG A 195 2.64 4.56 -9.86
CA ARG A 195 3.86 4.07 -9.18
C ARG A 195 3.71 2.69 -8.53
N LEU A 196 2.70 1.89 -8.91
CA LEU A 196 2.45 0.56 -8.34
C LEU A 196 3.61 -0.44 -8.52
N PHE A 197 4.60 -0.15 -9.36
CA PHE A 197 5.85 -0.91 -9.42
C PHE A 197 6.72 -0.71 -8.17
N GLN A 198 6.44 0.25 -7.28
CA GLN A 198 7.17 0.47 -6.04
C GLN A 198 6.45 -0.20 -4.87
N GLY A 199 7.16 -0.93 -4.01
CA GLY A 199 6.52 -1.60 -2.88
C GLY A 199 5.84 -0.64 -1.89
N LYS A 200 6.43 0.54 -1.64
CA LYS A 200 5.77 1.61 -0.83
C LYS A 200 4.44 2.09 -1.40
N ALA A 201 4.29 2.05 -2.72
CA ALA A 201 3.04 2.41 -3.39
C ALA A 201 1.96 1.36 -3.14
N VAL A 202 2.34 0.07 -3.19
CA VAL A 202 1.46 -1.06 -2.86
C VAL A 202 1.08 -1.03 -1.38
N LEU A 203 2.03 -0.72 -0.51
CA LEU A 203 1.76 -0.55 0.92
C LEU A 203 0.64 0.47 1.15
N LEU A 204 0.78 1.66 0.56
CA LEU A 204 -0.17 2.75 0.70
C LEU A 204 -1.54 2.46 0.08
N SER A 205 -1.55 1.95 -1.15
CA SER A 205 -2.79 1.89 -1.94
C SER A 205 -3.55 0.57 -1.82
N VAL A 206 -2.87 -0.51 -1.39
CA VAL A 206 -3.44 -1.86 -1.25
C VAL A 206 -3.44 -2.28 0.21
N MET A 207 -2.29 -2.27 0.86
CA MET A 207 -2.17 -2.86 2.20
C MET A 207 -2.82 -2.02 3.29
N VAL A 208 -2.71 -0.68 3.24
CA VAL A 208 -3.39 0.20 4.20
C VAL A 208 -4.91 -0.03 4.17
N PRO A 209 -5.62 0.06 3.03
CA PRO A 209 -7.04 -0.26 2.99
C PRO A 209 -7.38 -1.66 3.51
N LEU A 210 -6.61 -2.67 3.11
CA LEU A 210 -6.82 -4.05 3.53
C LEU A 210 -6.60 -4.23 5.04
N LEU A 211 -5.55 -3.65 5.60
CA LEU A 211 -5.26 -3.68 7.04
C LEU A 211 -6.36 -2.98 7.83
N THR A 212 -6.86 -1.84 7.35
CA THR A 212 -8.00 -1.16 7.96
C THR A 212 -9.23 -2.06 7.95
N ALA A 213 -9.52 -2.74 6.83
CA ALA A 213 -10.63 -3.68 6.72
C ALA A 213 -10.50 -4.86 7.71
N CYS A 214 -9.34 -5.51 7.72
CA CYS A 214 -9.03 -6.63 8.62
C CYS A 214 -9.08 -6.21 10.09
N ALA A 215 -8.50 -5.06 10.45
CA ALA A 215 -8.50 -4.55 11.83
C ALA A 215 -9.92 -4.25 12.32
N TRP A 216 -10.77 -3.62 11.50
CA TRP A 216 -12.17 -3.39 11.89
C TRP A 216 -13.00 -4.68 11.98
N ARG A 217 -12.75 -5.67 11.12
CA ARG A 217 -13.38 -6.99 11.25
C ARG A 217 -12.93 -7.72 12.51
N ALA A 218 -11.64 -7.64 12.81
CA ALA A 218 -11.02 -8.16 14.01
C ALA A 218 -11.56 -7.54 15.31
N VAL A 219 -11.97 -6.27 15.27
CA VAL A 219 -12.64 -5.58 16.38
C VAL A 219 -14.08 -6.09 16.57
N ARG A 220 -14.82 -6.33 15.48
CA ARG A 220 -16.23 -6.75 15.55
C ARG A 220 -16.40 -8.23 15.89
N ASN A 221 -15.54 -9.07 15.31
CA ASN A 221 -15.65 -10.52 15.39
C ASN A 221 -14.35 -11.08 15.96
N ALA A 222 -14.42 -11.62 17.18
CA ALA A 222 -13.28 -12.31 17.81
C ALA A 222 -12.83 -13.55 17.01
N ASP A 223 -13.72 -14.11 16.20
CA ASP A 223 -13.50 -15.27 15.33
C ASP A 223 -13.06 -14.91 13.90
N GLU A 224 -12.72 -13.63 13.64
CA GLU A 224 -12.07 -13.25 12.38
C GLU A 224 -10.88 -14.19 12.11
N PRO A 225 -10.71 -14.71 10.87
CA PRO A 225 -9.75 -15.77 10.61
C PRO A 225 -8.36 -15.35 11.10
N ARG A 226 -7.90 -15.98 12.19
CA ARG A 226 -6.81 -15.51 13.07
C ARG A 226 -5.46 -15.22 12.38
N GLY A 227 -5.31 -15.55 11.09
CA GLY A 227 -4.13 -15.29 10.29
C GLY A 227 -4.19 -14.11 9.30
N ARG A 228 -5.36 -13.53 8.99
CA ARG A 228 -5.46 -12.48 7.95
C ARG A 228 -4.73 -11.20 8.34
N LEU A 229 -5.00 -10.67 9.53
CA LEU A 229 -4.35 -9.47 10.05
C LEU A 229 -2.83 -9.65 10.26
N PRO A 230 -2.34 -10.73 10.92
CA PRO A 230 -0.90 -11.01 10.98
C PRO A 230 -0.25 -11.13 9.60
N ALA A 231 -0.87 -11.87 8.66
CA ALA A 231 -0.34 -12.01 7.31
C ALA A 231 -0.26 -10.66 6.60
N ALA A 232 -1.27 -9.80 6.73
CA ALA A 232 -1.24 -8.47 6.13
C ALA A 232 -0.13 -7.59 6.73
N LEU A 233 0.11 -7.67 8.05
CA LEU A 233 1.23 -6.96 8.69
C LEU A 233 2.58 -7.44 8.19
N ILE A 234 2.79 -8.77 8.16
CA ILE A 234 4.03 -9.40 7.66
C ILE A 234 4.27 -9.04 6.19
N ALA A 235 3.25 -9.18 5.35
CA ALA A 235 3.33 -8.82 3.94
C ALA A 235 3.71 -7.34 3.75
N SER A 236 3.16 -6.45 4.58
CA SER A 236 3.44 -5.02 4.50
C SER A 236 4.91 -4.68 4.74
N MET A 237 5.58 -5.38 5.66
CA MET A 237 7.02 -5.17 5.92
C MET A 237 7.88 -5.51 4.71
N GLY A 238 7.51 -6.56 3.98
CA GLY A 238 8.21 -6.97 2.76
C GLY A 238 8.10 -5.98 1.59
N LEU A 239 7.17 -5.03 1.65
CA LEU A 239 6.95 -4.05 0.59
C LEU A 239 7.84 -2.81 0.71
N SER A 240 8.15 -2.35 1.92
CA SER A 240 9.03 -1.21 2.13
C SER A 240 9.44 -1.12 3.60
N PRO A 241 10.53 -0.39 3.93
CA PRO A 241 10.88 -0.11 5.32
C PRO A 241 9.75 0.58 6.11
N THR A 242 8.92 1.39 5.44
CA THR A 242 7.74 2.03 6.06
C THR A 242 6.67 1.02 6.49
N GLY A 243 6.68 -0.18 5.91
CA GLY A 243 5.81 -1.29 6.27
C GLY A 243 6.04 -1.84 7.68
N LEU A 244 7.17 -1.50 8.30
CA LEU A 244 7.45 -1.84 9.70
C LEU A 244 6.61 -1.00 10.68
N VAL A 245 6.39 0.28 10.37
CA VAL A 245 5.85 1.24 11.34
C VAL A 245 4.42 1.66 11.03
N VAL A 246 4.12 2.07 9.79
CA VAL A 246 2.79 2.61 9.43
C VAL A 246 1.67 1.58 9.65
N PRO A 247 1.81 0.31 9.22
CA PRO A 247 0.82 -0.74 9.51
C PRO A 247 0.54 -0.96 11.00
N LEU A 248 1.58 -0.98 11.83
CA LEU A 248 1.42 -1.16 13.27
C LEU A 248 0.75 0.03 13.93
N LEU A 249 1.13 1.25 13.54
CA LEU A 249 0.47 2.47 13.99
C LEU A 249 -1.02 2.43 13.63
N LEU A 250 -1.33 2.15 12.36
CA LEU A 250 -2.70 2.06 11.87
C LEU A 250 -3.55 1.08 12.69
N VAL A 251 -3.09 -0.15 12.85
CA VAL A 251 -3.82 -1.20 13.58
C VAL A 251 -3.93 -0.83 15.07
N GLY A 252 -2.86 -0.31 15.67
CA GLY A 252 -2.85 0.13 17.07
C GLY A 252 -3.84 1.26 17.33
N LEU A 253 -3.92 2.25 16.43
CA LEU A 253 -4.88 3.35 16.55
C LEU A 253 -6.34 2.88 16.37
N ILE A 254 -6.59 1.88 15.51
CA ILE A 254 -7.92 1.27 15.37
C ILE A 254 -8.32 0.53 16.65
N PHE A 255 -7.42 -0.28 17.22
CA PHE A 255 -7.69 -0.98 18.47
C PHE A 255 -7.86 -0.03 19.66
N ALA A 256 -7.06 1.03 19.73
CA ALA A 256 -7.23 2.09 20.74
C ALA A 256 -8.60 2.76 20.59
N ALA A 257 -8.99 3.14 19.36
CA ALA A 257 -10.29 3.76 19.10
C ALA A 257 -11.47 2.84 19.45
N ALA A 258 -11.36 1.55 19.14
CA ALA A 258 -12.33 0.55 19.55
C ALA A 258 -12.44 0.46 21.07
N ALA A 259 -11.31 0.43 21.79
CA ALA A 259 -11.29 0.40 23.26
C ALA A 259 -11.96 1.65 23.88
N PHE A 260 -11.70 2.84 23.34
CA PHE A 260 -12.31 4.08 23.81
C PHE A 260 -13.79 4.23 23.43
N ALA A 261 -14.26 3.48 22.44
CA ALA A 261 -15.67 3.43 22.08
C ALA A 261 -16.50 2.55 23.03
N GLU A 262 -15.87 1.61 23.75
CA GLU A 262 -16.54 0.69 24.67
C GLU A 262 -17.14 1.38 25.91
N PRO A 263 -18.21 0.81 26.51
CA PRO A 263 -18.71 1.23 27.81
C PRO A 263 -17.67 1.07 28.92
N ARG A 264 -17.70 1.98 29.91
CA ARG A 264 -16.82 1.96 31.10
C ARG A 264 -16.91 0.70 31.95
N ALA A 265 -17.92 -0.15 31.78
CA ALA A 265 -17.98 -1.45 32.47
C ALA A 265 -16.98 -2.47 31.89
N HIS A 266 -16.68 -2.40 30.60
CA HIS A 266 -15.87 -3.40 29.89
C HIS A 266 -14.49 -2.88 29.48
N TRP A 267 -14.25 -1.57 29.58
CA TRP A 267 -13.05 -0.92 29.05
C TRP A 267 -11.73 -1.58 29.48
N ARG A 268 -11.54 -1.95 30.77
CA ARG A 268 -10.29 -2.56 31.24
C ARG A 268 -10.01 -3.89 30.56
N LYS A 269 -11.03 -4.74 30.44
CA LYS A 269 -10.92 -6.05 29.79
C LYS A 269 -10.63 -5.88 28.31
N THR A 270 -11.33 -4.96 27.64
CA THR A 270 -11.13 -4.69 26.21
C THR A 270 -9.74 -4.10 25.93
N VAL A 271 -9.30 -3.12 26.73
CA VAL A 271 -7.95 -2.53 26.61
C VAL A 271 -6.89 -3.60 26.79
N LEU A 272 -6.98 -4.43 27.85
CA LEU A 272 -6.02 -5.50 28.07
C LEU A 272 -6.00 -6.50 26.91
N ALA A 273 -7.17 -6.91 26.41
CA ALA A 273 -7.27 -7.82 25.27
C ALA A 273 -6.61 -7.25 24.01
N TYR A 274 -6.82 -5.97 23.71
CA TYR A 274 -6.20 -5.32 22.56
C TYR A 274 -4.71 -5.06 22.75
N VAL A 275 -4.23 -4.75 23.97
CA VAL A 275 -2.81 -4.63 24.27
C VAL A 275 -2.09 -5.97 24.06
N VAL A 276 -2.65 -7.06 24.60
CA VAL A 276 -2.11 -8.42 24.41
C VAL A 276 -2.11 -8.80 22.93
N ARG A 277 -3.21 -8.50 22.21
CA ARG A 277 -3.29 -8.74 20.77
C ARG A 277 -2.26 -7.92 19.99
N MET A 278 -2.07 -6.64 20.32
CA MET A 278 -1.04 -5.80 19.70
C MET A 278 0.36 -6.33 19.99
N ALA A 279 0.65 -6.75 21.22
CA ALA A 279 1.94 -7.33 21.58
C ALA A 279 2.22 -8.60 20.74
N ALA A 280 1.22 -9.46 20.58
CA ALA A 280 1.33 -10.65 19.73
C ALA A 280 1.55 -10.30 18.25
N LEU A 281 0.85 -9.28 17.73
CA LEU A 281 1.01 -8.82 16.34
C LEU A 281 2.36 -8.11 16.11
N ALA A 282 2.85 -7.39 17.11
CA ALA A 282 4.09 -6.61 17.04
C ALA A 282 5.35 -7.45 17.30
N TRP A 283 5.21 -8.66 17.85
CA TRP A 283 6.34 -9.58 18.12
C TRP A 283 7.26 -9.75 16.91
N TYR A 284 6.72 -10.18 15.78
CA TYR A 284 7.52 -10.47 14.59
C TYR A 284 8.17 -9.19 14.00
N PRO A 285 7.43 -8.08 13.78
CA PRO A 285 8.03 -6.79 13.46
C PRO A 285 9.14 -6.34 14.42
N ALA A 286 8.95 -6.48 15.73
CA ALA A 286 9.94 -6.09 16.71
C ALA A 286 11.22 -6.92 16.60
N VAL A 287 11.09 -8.24 16.41
CA VAL A 287 12.24 -9.14 16.18
C VAL A 287 12.98 -8.73 14.89
N VAL A 288 12.27 -8.50 13.79
CA VAL A 288 12.87 -8.06 12.52
C VAL A 288 13.57 -6.70 12.69
N ALA A 289 12.93 -5.74 13.39
CA ALA A 289 13.51 -4.44 13.67
C ALA A 289 14.83 -4.56 14.44
N VAL A 290 14.87 -5.38 15.50
CA VAL A 290 16.09 -5.59 16.30
C VAL A 290 17.20 -6.23 15.47
N ILE A 291 16.88 -7.21 14.63
CA ILE A 291 17.87 -7.93 13.84
C ILE A 291 18.41 -7.09 12.68
N VAL A 292 17.55 -6.35 11.98
CA VAL A 292 17.93 -5.60 10.77
C VAL A 292 18.44 -4.18 11.10
N ILE A 293 17.89 -3.54 12.12
CA ILE A 293 18.25 -2.17 12.57
C ILE A 293 19.32 -2.22 13.67
N SER A 294 20.28 -3.14 13.58
CA SER A 294 21.42 -3.24 14.50
C SER A 294 22.15 -1.89 14.67
N PRO A 295 22.77 -1.58 15.84
CA PRO A 295 23.40 -0.27 16.09
C PRO A 295 24.45 0.18 15.07
N LYS A 296 25.11 -0.76 14.37
CA LYS A 296 26.05 -0.45 13.27
C LYS A 296 25.35 0.23 12.09
N SER A 297 24.08 -0.07 11.88
CA SER A 297 23.26 0.49 10.81
C SER A 297 22.78 1.91 11.10
N GLY A 298 22.49 2.23 12.37
CA GLY A 298 22.10 3.58 12.80
C GLY A 298 23.24 4.60 12.65
N ALA A 299 24.49 4.19 12.90
CA ALA A 299 25.67 5.02 12.66
C ALA A 299 25.91 5.27 11.16
N ALA A 300 25.72 4.24 10.31
CA ALA A 300 25.84 4.36 8.86
C ALA A 300 24.72 5.21 8.23
N VAL A 301 23.48 5.12 8.73
CA VAL A 301 22.35 5.96 8.30
C VAL A 301 22.61 7.43 8.65
N ARG A 302 23.09 7.71 9.87
CA ARG A 302 23.50 9.06 10.30
C ARG A 302 24.71 9.59 9.52
N ALA A 303 25.65 8.71 9.13
CA ALA A 303 26.82 9.07 8.32
C ALA A 303 26.50 9.25 6.82
N SER A 304 25.42 8.64 6.30
CA SER A 304 25.05 8.66 4.87
C SER A 304 24.50 10.02 4.35
N GLY A 305 24.54 11.08 5.17
CA GLY A 305 24.33 12.45 4.68
C GLY A 305 22.93 12.78 4.14
N GLU A 306 21.93 11.93 4.38
CA GLU A 306 20.54 12.17 3.94
C GLU A 306 19.83 13.28 4.76
N ASN A 307 20.57 14.00 5.61
CA ASN A 307 20.20 15.32 6.13
C ASN A 307 20.12 16.40 5.02
N SER A 308 20.40 16.08 3.76
CA SER A 308 20.51 17.05 2.65
C SER A 308 19.19 17.38 1.94
N LEU A 309 18.11 16.65 2.20
CA LEU A 309 16.77 17.14 1.89
C LEU A 309 16.07 17.45 3.20
N VAL A 310 16.36 18.64 3.74
CA VAL A 310 15.56 19.26 4.79
C VAL A 310 14.16 19.48 4.21
N VAL A 311 13.34 18.42 4.19
CA VAL A 311 11.90 18.59 4.07
C VAL A 311 11.53 19.35 5.33
N SER A 312 11.07 20.58 5.16
CA SER A 312 10.65 21.39 6.30
C SER A 312 9.71 20.57 7.17
N ASN A 313 10.05 20.52 8.46
CA ASN A 313 9.33 19.74 9.46
C ASN A 313 8.04 20.43 9.91
N ALA A 314 7.70 21.58 9.30
CA ALA A 314 6.43 22.21 9.54
C ALA A 314 5.31 21.31 9.03
N ILE A 315 4.26 21.16 9.83
CA ILE A 315 3.08 20.35 9.51
C ILE A 315 2.49 20.80 8.16
N GLY A 316 2.52 22.11 7.88
CA GLY A 316 2.08 22.69 6.60
C GLY A 316 2.83 22.15 5.39
N ASP A 317 4.14 21.96 5.47
CA ASP A 317 4.93 21.45 4.34
C ASP A 317 4.68 19.97 4.10
N ASN A 318 4.52 19.18 5.17
CA ASN A 318 4.11 17.78 5.05
C ASN A 318 2.70 17.61 4.47
N LEU A 319 1.78 18.51 4.83
CA LEU A 319 0.43 18.57 4.27
C LEU A 319 0.46 18.94 2.78
N ALA A 320 1.13 20.04 2.43
CA ALA A 320 1.28 20.47 1.04
C ALA A 320 1.95 19.40 0.18
N LEU A 321 2.87 18.63 0.78
CA LEU A 321 3.56 17.55 0.12
C LEU A 321 2.66 16.33 -0.16
N VAL A 322 1.80 15.92 0.77
CA VAL A 322 0.96 14.73 0.63
C VAL A 322 -0.34 15.04 -0.12
N PHE A 323 -0.95 16.18 0.18
CA PHE A 323 -2.25 16.55 -0.35
C PHE A 323 -2.13 17.40 -1.61
N GLY A 324 -1.19 18.34 -1.59
CA GLY A 324 -1.08 19.41 -2.57
C GLY A 324 -1.68 20.72 -2.08
N PRO A 325 -1.42 21.83 -2.78
CA PRO A 325 -1.88 23.15 -2.38
C PRO A 325 -3.31 23.48 -2.86
N GLU A 326 -3.94 22.64 -3.68
CA GLU A 326 -5.18 23.01 -4.38
C GLU A 326 -6.43 22.74 -3.52
N PRO A 327 -7.58 23.36 -3.86
CA PRO A 327 -8.82 23.21 -3.08
C PRO A 327 -9.33 21.77 -2.95
N ARG A 328 -8.99 20.86 -3.88
CA ARG A 328 -9.39 19.44 -3.78
C ARG A 328 -8.79 18.78 -2.54
N SER A 329 -7.62 19.21 -2.09
CA SER A 329 -6.99 18.77 -0.85
C SER A 329 -7.87 19.02 0.37
N LEU A 330 -8.63 20.12 0.39
CA LEU A 330 -9.59 20.43 1.46
C LEU A 330 -10.77 19.45 1.47
N LEU A 331 -11.25 19.03 0.30
CA LEU A 331 -12.31 18.01 0.21
C LEU A 331 -11.85 16.66 0.76
N ILE A 332 -10.60 16.27 0.46
CA ILE A 332 -10.01 15.05 1.00
C ILE A 332 -9.87 15.15 2.52
N LEU A 333 -9.36 16.26 3.05
CA LEU A 333 -9.25 16.48 4.49
C LEU A 333 -10.62 16.48 5.19
N ALA A 334 -11.63 17.13 4.60
CA ALA A 334 -12.99 17.15 5.12
C ALA A 334 -13.63 15.75 5.17
N SER A 335 -13.23 14.83 4.29
CA SER A 335 -13.73 13.45 4.31
C SER A 335 -13.36 12.68 5.59
N VAL A 336 -12.28 13.06 6.27
CA VAL A 336 -11.79 12.38 7.49
C VAL A 336 -12.82 12.43 8.63
N PRO A 337 -13.28 13.61 9.10
CA PRO A 337 -14.32 13.67 10.12
C PRO A 337 -15.71 13.23 9.59
N LEU A 338 -16.01 13.48 8.31
CA LEU A 338 -17.32 13.16 7.73
C LEU A 338 -17.55 11.65 7.57
N LEU A 339 -16.49 10.85 7.45
CA LEU A 339 -16.56 9.40 7.34
C LEU A 339 -17.45 8.77 8.42
N ALA A 340 -17.37 9.26 9.66
CA ALA A 340 -18.14 8.73 10.78
C ALA A 340 -19.66 8.82 10.58
N LEU A 341 -20.14 9.73 9.73
CA LEU A 341 -21.57 9.86 9.39
C LEU A 341 -22.00 8.82 8.34
N CYS A 342 -21.04 8.29 7.59
CA CYS A 342 -21.27 7.44 6.42
C CYS A 342 -21.06 5.94 6.70
N VAL A 343 -20.48 5.58 7.84
CA VAL A 343 -20.32 4.18 8.28
C VAL A 343 -21.57 3.66 8.99
N SER A 344 -21.63 2.33 9.22
CA SER A 344 -22.73 1.71 9.97
C SER A 344 -22.89 2.34 11.38
N PRO A 345 -24.11 2.37 11.96
CA PRO A 345 -24.36 3.01 13.27
C PRO A 345 -23.43 2.55 14.39
N SER A 346 -23.14 1.25 14.46
CA SER A 346 -22.22 0.66 15.44
C SER A 346 -20.76 1.12 15.27
N MET A 347 -20.39 1.61 14.09
CA MET A 347 -19.03 2.00 13.74
C MET A 347 -18.78 3.51 13.83
N ARG A 348 -19.82 4.33 13.95
CA ARG A 348 -19.68 5.80 13.91
C ARG A 348 -18.74 6.32 14.98
N ARG A 349 -18.98 5.93 16.23
CA ARG A 349 -18.16 6.33 17.38
C ARG A 349 -16.70 5.85 17.26
N PRO A 350 -16.40 4.56 17.06
CA PRO A 350 -15.01 4.12 16.95
C PRO A 350 -14.29 4.71 15.72
N VAL A 351 -14.96 4.88 14.58
CA VAL A 351 -14.36 5.51 13.39
C VAL A 351 -14.07 7.00 13.62
N LEU A 352 -14.97 7.72 14.30
CA LEU A 352 -14.73 9.11 14.69
C LEU A 352 -13.53 9.23 15.63
N ILE A 353 -13.46 8.38 16.66
CA ILE A 353 -12.32 8.36 17.60
C ILE A 353 -11.03 8.01 16.86
N TRP A 354 -11.03 7.00 15.99
CA TRP A 354 -9.85 6.62 15.22
C TRP A 354 -9.36 7.77 14.33
N SER A 355 -10.27 8.40 13.60
CA SER A 355 -9.94 9.56 12.74
C SER A 355 -9.36 10.71 13.57
N GLY A 356 -9.97 10.99 14.73
CA GLY A 356 -9.48 11.98 15.69
C GLY A 356 -8.10 11.63 16.26
N LEU A 357 -7.86 10.37 16.66
CA LEU A 357 -6.57 9.91 17.16
C LEU A 357 -5.47 10.02 16.10
N VAL A 358 -5.77 9.67 14.84
CA VAL A 358 -4.81 9.83 13.75
C VAL A 358 -4.47 11.30 13.55
N VAL A 359 -5.48 12.18 13.49
CA VAL A 359 -5.26 13.64 13.39
C VAL A 359 -4.45 14.14 14.59
N LEU A 360 -4.78 13.75 15.82
CA LEU A 360 -4.02 14.12 17.01
C LEU A 360 -2.56 13.65 16.92
N CYS A 361 -2.30 12.40 16.50
CA CYS A 361 -0.93 11.92 16.28
C CYS A 361 -0.20 12.68 15.17
N LEU A 362 -0.89 13.11 14.13
CA LEU A 362 -0.28 13.82 13.00
C LEU A 362 0.08 15.27 13.33
N PHE A 363 -0.77 15.93 14.12
CA PHE A 363 -0.57 17.31 14.54
C PHE A 363 0.21 17.46 15.85
N ASN A 364 0.49 16.36 16.56
CA ASN A 364 1.29 16.38 17.77
C ASN A 364 2.81 16.47 17.44
N PRO A 365 3.50 17.54 17.84
CA PRO A 365 4.94 17.69 17.60
C PRO A 365 5.77 16.54 18.16
N TRP A 366 5.38 15.95 19.30
CA TRP A 366 6.08 14.82 19.91
C TRP A 366 5.97 13.54 19.11
N SER A 367 4.82 13.30 18.48
CA SER A 367 4.65 12.16 17.58
C SER A 367 5.62 12.27 16.39
N SER A 368 5.80 13.47 15.84
CA SER A 368 6.81 13.67 14.79
C SER A 368 8.23 13.36 15.29
N ALA A 369 8.59 13.74 16.52
CA ALA A 369 9.91 13.47 17.08
C ALA A 369 10.18 11.97 17.27
N VAL A 370 9.20 11.21 17.79
CA VAL A 370 9.32 9.75 17.92
C VAL A 370 9.46 9.08 16.55
N PHE A 371 8.71 9.54 15.55
CA PHE A 371 8.77 8.98 14.20
C PHE A 371 10.10 9.22 13.49
N ARG A 372 10.73 10.37 13.75
CA ARG A 372 12.08 10.70 13.25
C ARG A 372 13.12 9.70 13.74
N GLU A 373 13.10 9.41 15.04
CA GLU A 373 14.02 8.44 15.66
C GLU A 373 13.78 7.01 15.17
N LEU A 374 12.54 6.64 14.85
CA LEU A 374 12.19 5.28 14.45
C LEU A 374 12.39 4.98 12.96
N ILE A 375 12.34 5.98 12.06
CA ILE A 375 12.40 5.76 10.61
C ILE A 375 13.49 6.61 9.97
N ALA A 376 13.24 7.91 9.81
CA ALA A 376 14.14 8.94 9.28
C ALA A 376 13.38 10.27 9.17
N ASP A 377 14.07 11.40 9.32
CA ASP A 377 13.51 12.75 9.17
C ASP A 377 12.76 12.97 7.85
N SER A 378 13.31 12.45 6.76
CA SER A 378 12.74 12.58 5.41
C SER A 378 11.44 11.79 5.19
N MET A 379 10.96 11.04 6.18
CA MET A 379 9.83 10.11 6.06
C MET A 379 8.63 10.44 6.96
N ALA A 380 8.68 11.52 7.75
CA ALA A 380 7.60 11.90 8.68
C ALA A 380 6.24 12.12 7.98
N TRP A 381 6.24 12.64 6.76
CA TRP A 381 5.03 12.82 5.93
C TRP A 381 4.31 11.49 5.60
N ARG A 382 4.97 10.33 5.73
CA ARG A 382 4.33 9.01 5.53
C ARG A 382 3.37 8.65 6.65
N LEU A 383 3.33 9.39 7.75
CA LEU A 383 2.30 9.21 8.77
C LEU A 383 0.89 9.40 8.21
N TRP A 384 0.72 10.30 7.24
CA TRP A 384 -0.55 10.54 6.56
C TRP A 384 -1.07 9.31 5.81
N TRP A 385 -0.20 8.33 5.54
CA TRP A 385 -0.56 7.06 4.91
C TRP A 385 -1.31 6.11 5.85
N ALA A 386 -1.41 6.41 7.14
CA ALA A 386 -2.26 5.64 8.05
C ALA A 386 -3.76 5.81 7.73
N LEU A 387 -4.14 6.81 6.92
CA LEU A 387 -5.51 7.01 6.47
C LEU A 387 -5.68 6.53 5.03
N PRO A 388 -6.63 5.61 4.73
CA PRO A 388 -7.00 5.26 3.36
C PRO A 388 -7.86 6.37 2.74
N LEU A 389 -7.28 7.56 2.56
CA LEU A 389 -7.97 8.80 2.19
C LEU A 389 -8.87 8.67 0.94
N PRO A 390 -8.45 8.01 -0.16
CA PRO A 390 -9.33 7.83 -1.31
C PRO A 390 -10.63 7.07 -0.99
N ALA A 391 -10.55 6.03 -0.14
CA ALA A 391 -11.71 5.25 0.28
C ALA A 391 -12.64 6.07 1.18
N MET A 392 -12.07 6.90 2.06
CA MET A 392 -12.84 7.81 2.92
C MET A 392 -13.64 8.80 2.08
N ALA A 393 -12.97 9.50 1.16
CA ALA A 393 -13.59 10.44 0.24
C ALA A 393 -14.65 9.77 -0.64
N GLY A 394 -14.34 8.58 -1.16
CA GLY A 394 -15.27 7.78 -1.96
C GLY A 394 -16.55 7.42 -1.21
N LEU A 395 -16.45 6.96 0.04
CA LEU A 395 -17.62 6.61 0.85
C LEU A 395 -18.45 7.83 1.23
N VAL A 396 -17.80 8.93 1.61
CA VAL A 396 -18.49 10.19 1.95
C VAL A 396 -19.29 10.70 0.76
N ALA A 397 -18.68 10.70 -0.43
CA ALA A 397 -19.35 11.18 -1.61
C ALA A 397 -20.46 10.24 -2.10
N ALA A 398 -20.28 8.92 -1.96
CA ALA A 398 -21.36 7.94 -2.17
C ALA A 398 -22.56 8.23 -1.26
N ALA A 399 -22.32 8.43 0.03
CA ALA A 399 -23.39 8.73 1.00
C ALA A 399 -24.08 10.08 0.71
N ALA A 400 -23.32 11.12 0.37
CA ALA A 400 -23.86 12.43 0.03
C ALA A 400 -24.82 12.34 -1.17
N ALA A 401 -24.42 11.63 -2.22
CA ALA A 401 -25.24 11.53 -3.41
C ALA A 401 -26.46 10.59 -3.24
N VAL A 402 -26.39 9.56 -2.38
CA VAL A 402 -27.59 8.83 -1.95
C VAL A 402 -28.58 9.75 -1.23
N THR A 403 -28.07 10.65 -0.38
CA THR A 403 -28.90 11.56 0.43
C THR A 403 -29.57 12.61 -0.45
N LEU A 404 -28.84 13.23 -1.38
CA LEU A 404 -29.37 14.18 -2.36
C LEU A 404 -30.39 13.55 -3.30
N GLY A 405 -30.16 12.31 -3.74
CA GLY A 405 -31.11 11.56 -4.57
C GLY A 405 -32.45 11.28 -3.87
N ARG A 406 -32.43 11.08 -2.54
CA ARG A 406 -33.64 10.88 -1.73
C ARG A 406 -34.38 12.18 -1.41
N ALA A 407 -33.67 13.28 -1.22
CA ALA A 407 -34.26 14.59 -0.96
C ALA A 407 -35.04 15.15 -2.17
N GLY A 408 -34.72 14.68 -3.38
CA GLY A 408 -35.31 15.19 -4.62
C GLY A 408 -36.59 14.52 -5.10
N ARG A 409 -36.90 13.26 -4.73
CA ARG A 409 -38.05 12.52 -5.28
C ARG A 409 -38.56 11.34 -4.42
N SER A 410 -39.88 11.19 -4.37
CA SER A 410 -40.62 9.94 -4.08
C SER A 410 -40.43 8.93 -5.22
N VAL A 411 -39.21 8.38 -5.37
CA VAL A 411 -38.91 7.43 -6.48
C VAL A 411 -39.38 6.02 -6.10
N PRO A 412 -40.19 5.34 -6.94
CA PRO A 412 -40.54 3.95 -6.74
C PRO A 412 -39.29 3.04 -6.77
N SER A 413 -39.28 2.05 -5.89
CA SER A 413 -38.14 1.21 -5.48
C SER A 413 -37.39 0.47 -6.59
N GLY A 414 -37.93 0.40 -7.82
CA GLY A 414 -37.31 -0.30 -8.95
C GLY A 414 -36.25 0.49 -9.75
N ALA A 415 -36.32 1.84 -9.78
CA ALA A 415 -35.41 2.67 -10.58
C ALA A 415 -34.17 3.17 -9.81
N VAL A 416 -34.12 2.91 -8.51
CA VAL A 416 -33.07 3.36 -7.57
C VAL A 416 -31.71 2.74 -7.89
N GLY A 417 -31.67 1.59 -8.57
CA GLY A 417 -30.44 0.86 -8.88
C GLY A 417 -29.54 1.50 -9.96
N GLN A 418 -30.07 2.32 -10.87
CA GLN A 418 -29.32 2.85 -12.02
C GLN A 418 -29.07 4.37 -11.96
N VAL A 419 -29.98 5.14 -11.37
CA VAL A 419 -29.87 6.62 -11.30
C VAL A 419 -28.90 7.07 -10.22
N LEU A 420 -28.82 6.33 -9.11
CA LEU A 420 -28.01 6.69 -7.96
C LEU A 420 -26.49 6.65 -8.25
N PRO A 421 -25.95 5.60 -8.91
CA PRO A 421 -24.54 5.58 -9.29
C PRO A 421 -24.15 6.69 -10.27
N ALA A 422 -25.03 7.02 -11.22
CA ALA A 422 -24.80 8.09 -12.17
C ALA A 422 -24.78 9.47 -11.48
N LEU A 423 -25.66 9.70 -10.50
CA LEU A 423 -25.70 10.94 -9.71
C LEU A 423 -24.46 11.09 -8.82
N VAL A 424 -24.02 10.00 -8.19
CA VAL A 424 -22.79 9.98 -7.36
C VAL A 424 -21.58 10.25 -8.21
N LEU A 425 -21.48 9.58 -9.36
CA LEU A 425 -20.40 9.84 -10.31
C LEU A 425 -20.47 11.30 -10.76
N ALA A 426 -21.64 11.84 -11.08
CA ALA A 426 -21.80 13.25 -11.46
C ALA A 426 -21.48 14.23 -10.33
N LEU A 427 -21.74 13.91 -9.06
CA LEU A 427 -21.42 14.77 -7.91
C LEU A 427 -19.94 14.69 -7.51
N VAL A 428 -19.36 13.49 -7.51
CA VAL A 428 -17.93 13.27 -7.25
C VAL A 428 -17.11 13.85 -8.38
N VAL A 429 -17.41 13.44 -9.62
CA VAL A 429 -16.72 13.93 -10.81
C VAL A 429 -17.03 15.40 -11.01
N GLY A 430 -18.28 15.85 -10.86
CA GLY A 430 -18.61 17.28 -10.96
C GLY A 430 -17.91 18.12 -9.90
N GLY A 431 -17.94 17.71 -8.62
CA GLY A 431 -17.29 18.42 -7.52
C GLY A 431 -15.75 18.44 -7.64
N PHE A 432 -15.12 17.29 -7.88
CA PHE A 432 -13.67 17.23 -8.06
C PHE A 432 -13.23 17.84 -9.40
N ALA A 433 -13.96 17.63 -10.51
CA ALA A 433 -13.57 18.15 -11.81
C ALA A 433 -13.84 19.64 -11.99
N ALA A 434 -14.82 20.21 -11.27
CA ALA A 434 -15.07 21.66 -11.26
C ALA A 434 -14.01 22.43 -10.47
N LEU A 435 -13.41 21.82 -9.45
CA LEU A 435 -12.32 22.45 -8.70
C LEU A 435 -11.01 22.42 -9.50
N PRO A 436 -10.19 23.49 -9.42
CA PRO A 436 -8.83 23.47 -9.91
C PRO A 436 -8.00 22.32 -9.32
N GLY A 437 -7.02 21.86 -10.09
CA GLY A 437 -6.01 20.93 -9.60
C GLY A 437 -5.60 19.86 -10.61
N THR A 438 -4.52 19.17 -10.28
CA THR A 438 -3.86 18.20 -11.16
C THR A 438 -4.59 16.86 -11.18
N ARG A 439 -4.88 16.37 -12.40
CA ARG A 439 -5.47 15.04 -12.64
C ARG A 439 -4.37 14.01 -12.84
N LEU A 440 -4.70 12.74 -12.61
CA LEU A 440 -3.75 11.63 -12.69
C LEU A 440 -3.02 11.59 -14.04
N VAL A 441 -3.79 11.64 -15.14
CA VAL A 441 -3.27 11.72 -16.50
C VAL A 441 -3.34 13.19 -16.93
N SER A 442 -2.23 13.90 -16.78
CA SER A 442 -2.11 15.30 -17.20
C SER A 442 -0.64 15.69 -17.38
N ALA A 443 -0.39 16.63 -18.29
CA ALA A 443 0.93 17.20 -18.49
C ALA A 443 1.49 17.85 -17.20
N ALA A 444 0.62 18.48 -16.40
CA ALA A 444 0.98 19.07 -15.10
C ALA A 444 1.49 18.03 -14.08
N ASN A 445 1.07 16.76 -14.19
CA ASN A 445 1.57 15.66 -13.37
C ASN A 445 2.78 14.94 -14.01
N HIS A 446 3.22 15.40 -15.18
CA HIS A 446 4.18 14.68 -16.06
C HIS A 446 3.74 13.24 -16.35
N ALA A 447 2.43 13.03 -16.47
CA ALA A 447 1.83 11.71 -16.64
C ALA A 447 0.95 11.66 -17.89
N GLY A 448 1.13 10.63 -18.70
CA GLY A 448 0.34 10.38 -19.91
C GLY A 448 -0.08 8.92 -20.01
N LEU A 449 -0.95 8.60 -20.97
CA LEU A 449 -1.24 7.22 -21.36
C LEU A 449 -0.42 6.87 -22.60
N ARG A 450 0.23 5.71 -22.60
CA ARG A 450 0.99 5.16 -23.73
C ARG A 450 0.65 3.69 -23.92
N TRP A 451 0.51 3.27 -25.17
CA TRP A 451 0.26 1.88 -25.55
C TRP A 451 1.01 1.55 -26.84
N PRO A 452 1.68 0.38 -26.96
CA PRO A 452 1.84 -0.67 -25.96
C PRO A 452 2.60 -0.19 -24.71
N PRO A 453 2.45 -0.88 -23.56
CA PRO A 453 3.08 -0.45 -22.32
C PRO A 453 4.60 -0.57 -22.44
N GLU A 454 5.32 0.50 -22.12
CA GLU A 454 6.79 0.57 -22.16
C GLU A 454 7.38 0.61 -20.73
N PRO A 455 8.65 0.17 -20.54
CA PRO A 455 9.36 0.40 -19.30
C PRO A 455 9.34 1.90 -18.91
N LYS A 456 9.00 2.18 -17.64
CA LYS A 456 8.78 3.56 -17.15
C LYS A 456 10.08 4.30 -16.79
N LEU A 457 11.22 3.78 -17.26
CA LEU A 457 12.55 4.35 -17.05
C LEU A 457 12.65 5.77 -17.62
N VAL A 458 13.27 6.66 -16.84
CA VAL A 458 13.66 8.00 -17.31
C VAL A 458 14.59 7.85 -18.51
N GLU A 459 14.44 8.70 -19.52
CA GLU A 459 15.15 8.61 -20.81
C GLU A 459 16.68 8.54 -20.65
N LYS A 460 17.27 9.26 -19.69
CA LYS A 460 18.70 9.17 -19.34
C LYS A 460 19.16 7.81 -18.80
N HIS A 461 18.23 6.96 -18.36
CA HIS A 461 18.47 5.60 -17.86
C HIS A 461 17.93 4.52 -18.82
N ARG A 462 17.41 4.89 -19.99
CA ARG A 462 17.08 3.93 -21.06
C ARG A 462 18.38 3.39 -21.64
N MET A 463 18.98 2.41 -20.98
CA MET A 463 20.05 1.62 -21.59
C MET A 463 19.45 0.82 -22.75
N PRO A 464 20.12 0.72 -23.91
CA PRO A 464 19.60 -0.03 -25.04
C PRO A 464 19.33 -1.48 -24.63
N HIS A 465 18.12 -1.96 -24.96
CA HIS A 465 17.54 -3.27 -24.61
C HIS A 465 18.46 -4.48 -24.77
N ARG A 466 19.52 -4.40 -25.59
CA ARG A 466 20.54 -5.46 -25.75
C ARG A 466 21.37 -5.72 -24.49
N HIS A 467 21.54 -4.74 -23.60
CA HIS A 467 22.41 -4.90 -22.43
C HIS A 467 21.80 -5.71 -21.28
N TYR A 468 20.48 -5.93 -21.26
CA TYR A 468 19.82 -6.72 -20.21
C TYR A 468 19.88 -8.24 -20.43
N ARG A 469 20.48 -8.71 -21.55
CA ARG A 469 20.75 -10.14 -21.81
C ARG A 469 22.19 -10.55 -21.51
N THR A 470 23.06 -9.59 -21.21
CA THR A 470 24.47 -9.83 -20.91
C THR A 470 24.74 -9.46 -19.46
N PRO A 471 25.36 -10.36 -18.66
CA PRO A 471 25.68 -10.05 -17.27
C PRO A 471 26.58 -8.81 -17.22
N LEU A 472 26.17 -7.78 -16.49
CA LEU A 472 27.05 -6.69 -16.13
C LEU A 472 28.09 -7.25 -15.15
N VAL A 473 29.36 -6.85 -15.33
CA VAL A 473 30.44 -7.30 -14.44
C VAL A 473 30.73 -6.17 -13.48
N VAL A 474 30.48 -6.37 -12.19
CA VAL A 474 30.87 -5.41 -11.16
C VAL A 474 32.27 -5.71 -10.67
N LEU A 475 33.16 -4.74 -10.82
CA LEU A 475 34.53 -4.77 -10.32
C LEU A 475 34.66 -3.70 -9.23
N GLY A 476 34.53 -4.11 -7.96
CA GLY A 476 34.58 -3.20 -6.82
C GLY A 476 33.38 -2.26 -6.80
N SER A 477 33.62 -0.94 -6.78
CA SER A 477 32.55 0.09 -6.76
C SER A 477 32.05 0.52 -8.14
N ARG A 478 32.48 -0.14 -9.23
CA ARG A 478 32.12 0.24 -10.60
C ARG A 478 31.34 -0.84 -11.33
N VAL A 479 30.32 -0.42 -12.08
CA VAL A 479 29.49 -1.29 -12.93
C VAL A 479 30.02 -1.23 -14.36
N CYS A 480 30.59 -2.33 -14.85
CA CYS A 480 31.19 -2.39 -16.18
C CYS A 480 30.29 -3.12 -17.19
N SER A 481 30.12 -2.53 -18.37
CA SER A 481 29.46 -3.18 -19.50
C SER A 481 30.49 -3.98 -20.32
N PRO A 482 30.31 -5.32 -20.49
CA PRO A 482 31.28 -6.16 -21.19
C PRO A 482 31.49 -5.78 -22.66
N HIS A 483 30.50 -5.15 -23.28
CA HIS A 483 30.56 -4.78 -24.70
C HIS A 483 31.13 -3.38 -24.96
N SER A 484 31.00 -2.46 -24.01
CA SER A 484 31.51 -1.09 -24.20
C SER A 484 32.86 -0.84 -23.53
N GLY A 485 33.29 -1.74 -22.64
CA GLY A 485 34.49 -1.56 -21.81
C GLY A 485 34.38 -0.38 -20.84
N ARG A 486 33.21 0.27 -20.73
CA ARG A 486 32.99 1.40 -19.83
C ARG A 486 32.50 0.92 -18.48
N CYS A 487 33.15 1.44 -17.44
CA CYS A 487 32.81 1.21 -16.05
C CYS A 487 32.25 2.51 -15.46
N HIS A 488 31.06 2.44 -14.87
CA HIS A 488 30.37 3.54 -14.20
C HIS A 488 30.53 3.47 -12.69
#